data_AF-A0A915A7K4-F1
#
_entry.id   AF-A0A915A7K4-F1
#
_cell.length_a   1.000
_cell.length_b   1.000
_cell.length_c   1.000
_cell.angle_alpha   90.00
_cell.angle_beta   90.00
_cell.angle_gamma   90.00
#
_symmetry.space_group_name_H-M   'P 1'
#
loop_
_entity.id
_entity.type
_entity.pdbx_description
1 polymer ?
#
loop_
_entity_poly.entity_id
_entity_poly.type
_entity_poly.pdbx_seq_one_letter_code
_entity_poly.pdbx_strand_id
1 'polypeptide(L)' 'HPGCDRKFANSSDRKKHMHVHTNDKPYECRMHGCGKSYTHPSSLRKHM' A
#
# COMPACT_ATOMS: atom_id res chain seq x y z
N HIS A 1 10.32 -2.61 11.53
CA HIS A 1 11.32 -1.61 11.14
C HIS A 1 11.91 -1.05 12.41
N PRO A 2 13.23 -1.06 12.62
CA PRO A 2 13.85 -0.51 13.82
C PRO A 2 13.34 0.92 14.05
N GLY A 3 12.85 1.24 15.25
CA GLY A 3 12.34 2.57 15.61
C GLY A 3 10.91 2.89 15.16
N CYS A 4 10.12 1.92 14.67
CA CYS A 4 8.71 2.16 14.34
C CYS A 4 7.79 1.84 15.53
N ASP A 5 7.41 2.86 16.30
CA ASP A 5 6.57 2.77 17.52
C ASP A 5 5.05 2.75 17.27
N ARG A 6 4.62 2.42 16.05
CA ARG A 6 3.19 2.46 15.68
C ARG A 6 2.47 1.19 16.16
N LYS A 7 1.48 1.38 17.05
CA LYS A 7 0.60 0.30 17.56
C LYS A 7 -0.75 0.32 16.84
N PHE A 8 -1.27 -0.86 16.50
CA PHE A 8 -2.54 -1.02 15.79
C PHE A 8 -3.48 -1.90 16.60
N ALA A 9 -4.76 -1.49 16.69
CA ALA A 9 -5.79 -2.26 17.39
C ALA A 9 -6.26 -3.50 16.60
N ASN A 10 -6.03 -3.54 15.28
CA ASN A 10 -6.40 -4.67 14.43
C ASN A 10 -5.28 -5.08 13.46
N SER A 11 -5.32 -6.34 13.05
CA SER A 11 -4.32 -6.93 12.15
C SER A 11 -4.35 -6.30 10.75
N SER A 12 -5.53 -5.88 10.29
CA SER A 12 -5.70 -5.24 8.99
C SER A 12 -4.88 -3.96 8.90
N ASP A 13 -4.98 -3.06 9.88
CA ASP A 13 -4.28 -1.78 9.87
C ASP A 13 -2.77 -1.93 10.06
N ARG A 14 -2.34 -2.92 10.87
CA ARG A 14 -0.93 -3.30 10.92
C ARG A 14 -0.43 -3.77 9.55
N LYS A 15 -1.20 -4.61 8.85
CA LYS A 15 -0.82 -5.11 7.51
C LYS A 15 -0.73 -3.97 6.50
N LYS A 16 -1.69 -3.04 6.51
CA LYS A 16 -1.64 -1.82 5.67
C LYS A 16 -0.41 -0.98 5.96
N HIS A 17 -0.03 -0.85 7.23
CA HIS A 17 1.13 -0.07 7.65
C HIS A 17 2.46 -0.68 7.19
N MET A 18 2.56 -2.01 7.09
CA MET A 18 3.79 -2.67 6.62
C MET A 18 4.21 -2.21 5.21
N HIS A 19 3.26 -1.81 4.36
CA HIS A 19 3.56 -1.28 3.02
C HIS A 19 4.37 0.04 3.04
N VAL A 20 4.33 0.80 4.15
CA VAL A 20 5.16 2.00 4.33
C VAL A 20 6.64 1.63 4.47
N HIS A 21 6.92 0.47 5.07
CA HIS A 21 8.29 0.01 5.30
C HIS A 21 8.88 -0.69 4.09
N THR A 22 8.04 -1.36 3.29
CA THR A 22 8.49 -2.13 2.13
C THR A 22 8.54 -1.31 0.85
N ASN A 23 7.88 -0.13 0.81
CA ASN A 23 7.57 0.59 -0.44
C ASN A 23 6.89 -0.29 -1.51
N ASP A 24 6.38 -1.45 -1.10
CA ASP A 24 5.81 -2.44 -2.00
C ASP A 24 4.45 -1.95 -2.47
N LYS A 25 4.30 -1.80 -3.79
CA LYS A 25 3.07 -1.34 -4.43
C LYS A 25 2.58 -2.43 -5.38
N PRO A 26 2.01 -3.52 -4.86
CA PRO A 26 1.66 -4.69 -5.66
C PRO A 26 0.48 -4.42 -6.61
N TYR A 27 -0.20 -3.29 -6.45
CA TYR A 27 -1.36 -2.91 -7.26
C TYR A 27 -0.94 -1.92 -8.34
N GLU A 28 -0.49 -2.42 -9.49
CA GLU A 28 -0.08 -1.60 -10.63
C GLU A 28 -1.25 -1.29 -11.58
N CYS A 29 -1.29 -0.06 -12.08
CA CYS A 29 -2.19 0.37 -13.14
C CYS A 29 -1.73 -0.22 -14.48
N ARG A 30 -2.54 -1.13 -15.03
CA ARG A 30 -2.27 -1.81 -16.30
C ARG A 30 -2.57 -0.95 -17.55
N MET A 31 -2.99 0.30 -17.36
CA MET A 31 -3.24 1.22 -18.46
C MET A 31 -1.91 1.62 -19.12
N HIS A 32 -1.84 1.44 -20.44
CA HIS A 32 -0.65 1.74 -21.21
C HIS A 32 -0.24 3.21 -21.05
N GLY A 33 1.00 3.45 -20.62
CA GLY A 33 1.54 4.80 -20.37
C GLY A 33 1.27 5.40 -18.99
N CYS A 34 0.55 4.72 -18.08
CA CYS A 34 0.28 5.26 -16.74
C CYS A 34 1.45 5.05 -15.75
N GLY A 35 1.96 3.82 -15.65
CA GLY A 35 3.10 3.47 -14.76
C GLY A 35 2.86 3.69 -13.26
N LYS A 36 1.61 3.94 -12.83
CA LYS A 36 1.28 4.19 -11.42
C LYS A 36 1.03 2.89 -10.66
N SER A 37 1.60 2.80 -9.46
CA SER A 37 1.42 1.66 -8.57
C SER A 37 0.91 2.12 -7.21
N TYR A 38 0.09 1.30 -6.56
CA TYR A 38 -0.59 1.59 -5.31
C TYR A 38 -0.31 0.51 -4.27
N THR A 39 -0.35 0.91 -2.99
CA THR A 39 -0.27 -0.01 -1.85
C THR A 39 -1.61 -0.68 -1.50
N HIS A 40 -2.72 -0.17 -2.04
CA HIS A 40 -4.06 -0.66 -1.71
C HIS A 40 -4.93 -0.82 -2.97
N PRO A 41 -5.77 -1.87 -3.03
CA PRO A 41 -6.66 -2.11 -4.18
C PRO A 41 -7.75 -1.05 -4.27
N SER A 42 -8.22 -0.52 -3.14
CA SER A 42 -9.19 0.58 -3.11
C SER A 42 -8.63 1.86 -3.72
N SER A 43 -7.33 2.12 -3.59
CA SER A 43 -6.66 3.27 -4.21
C SER A 43 -6.50 3.07 -5.71
N LEU A 44 -6.12 1.86 -6.17
CA LEU A 44 -6.10 1.51 -7.59
C LEU A 44 -7.49 1.66 -8.23
N ARG A 45 -8.53 1.16 -7.56
CA ARG A 45 -9.91 1.25 -8.05
C ARG A 45 -10.43 2.68 -8.14
N LYS A 46 -10.00 3.59 -7.25
CA LYS A 46 -10.33 5.02 -7.35
C LYS A 46 -9.57 5.74 -8.46
N HIS A 47 -8.47 5.15 -8.92
CA HIS A 47 -7.63 5.71 -9.97
C HIS A 47 -8.07 5.29 -11.37
N MET A 48 -8.47 4.02 -11.52
CA MET A 48 -9.12 3.46 -12.72
C MET A 48 -10.38 4.26 -13.06
#